data_AF-A0A524G6R9-F1
#
_entry.id   AF-A0A524G6R9-F1
#
_cell.length_a   1.000
_cell.length_b   1.000
_cell.length_c   1.000
_cell.angle_alpha   90.00
_cell.angle_beta   90.00
_cell.angle_gamma   90.00
#
_symmetry.space_group_name_H-M   'P 1'
#
loop_
_entity.id
_entity.type
_entity.pdbx_description
1 polymer ?
#
loop_
_entity_poly.entity_id
_entity_poly.type
_entity_poly.pdbx_seq_one_letter_code
_entity_poly.pdbx_strand_id
1 'polypeptide(L)'
;MPTPKEFERLGGLFDTASNQSKPFLRRCSKTKFLAVSDYYRASDQYIELAKEILSAKSLGIRPQEACQDCLSYIRNALESGQLDTCFLDALEDLRSRYLEEILKPAFKEYIKDNTERKSDLDTIYLNALKIDGLIETIHFMNKVQPED
;
A
#
# COMPACT_ATOMS: atom_id res chain seq x y z
N MET A 1 -15.65 21.04 12.23
CA MET A 1 -15.20 19.90 13.06
C MET A 1 -16.19 18.76 12.89
N PRO A 2 -15.74 17.49 12.84
CA PRO A 2 -16.65 16.38 12.61
C PRO A 2 -17.65 16.23 13.77
N THR A 3 -18.87 15.80 13.48
CA THR A 3 -19.87 15.50 14.53
C THR A 3 -19.58 14.15 15.21
N PRO A 4 -20.04 13.88 16.45
CA PRO A 4 -19.80 12.62 17.14
C PRO A 4 -20.19 11.36 16.33
N LYS A 5 -21.27 11.45 15.54
CA LYS A 5 -21.70 10.37 14.63
C LYS A 5 -20.76 10.17 13.44
N GLU A 6 -20.11 11.22 12.96
CA GLU A 6 -19.08 11.13 11.93
C GLU A 6 -17.83 10.42 12.48
N PHE A 7 -17.44 10.68 13.72
CA PHE A 7 -16.32 9.99 14.37
C PHE A 7 -16.58 8.49 14.56
N GLU A 8 -17.76 8.08 15.01
CA GLU A 8 -18.11 6.65 15.12
C GLU A 8 -18.09 5.95 13.75
N ARG A 9 -18.61 6.62 12.73
CA ARG A 9 -18.63 6.12 11.35
C ARG A 9 -17.22 5.98 10.76
N LEU A 10 -16.31 6.88 11.12
CA LEU A 10 -14.89 6.81 10.76
C LEU A 10 -14.17 5.71 11.52
N GLY A 11 -14.44 5.55 12.83
CA GLY A 11 -13.90 4.46 13.64
C GLY A 11 -14.24 3.10 13.04
N GLY A 12 -15.51 2.88 12.69
CA GLY A 12 -15.94 1.63 12.04
C GLY A 12 -15.31 1.37 10.66
N LEU A 13 -14.98 2.42 9.90
CA LEU A 13 -14.25 2.30 8.63
C LEU A 13 -12.81 1.82 8.88
N PHE A 14 -12.10 2.48 9.81
CA PHE A 14 -10.73 2.14 10.16
C PHE A 14 -10.61 0.72 10.74
N ASP A 15 -11.55 0.31 11.59
CA ASP A 15 -11.58 -1.05 12.15
C ASP A 15 -11.80 -2.09 11.05
N THR A 16 -12.72 -1.83 10.12
CA THR A 16 -13.04 -2.76 9.03
C THR A 16 -11.82 -2.95 8.13
N ALA A 17 -11.25 -1.86 7.64
CA ALA A 17 -10.11 -1.92 6.74
C ALA A 17 -8.85 -2.47 7.42
N SER A 18 -8.62 -2.16 8.70
CA SER A 18 -7.54 -2.76 9.50
C SER A 18 -7.74 -4.26 9.69
N ASN A 19 -8.97 -4.72 9.92
CA ASN A 19 -9.24 -6.15 10.02
C ASN A 19 -9.02 -6.88 8.69
N GLN A 20 -9.39 -6.26 7.58
CA GLN A 20 -9.18 -6.81 6.23
C GLN A 20 -7.70 -6.78 5.80
N SER A 21 -6.89 -5.84 6.30
CA SER A 21 -5.46 -5.77 5.98
C SER A 21 -4.61 -6.79 6.73
N LYS A 22 -5.07 -7.30 7.89
CA LYS A 22 -4.32 -8.26 8.74
C LYS A 22 -3.70 -9.46 7.99
N PRO A 23 -4.41 -10.17 7.09
CA PRO A 23 -3.81 -11.29 6.36
C PRO A 23 -2.62 -10.86 5.49
N PHE A 24 -2.73 -9.70 4.83
CA PHE A 24 -1.66 -9.14 4.02
C PHE A 24 -0.47 -8.72 4.90
N LEU A 25 -0.72 -7.95 5.96
CA LEU A 25 0.32 -7.50 6.88
C LEU A 25 1.05 -8.66 7.59
N ARG A 26 0.34 -9.78 7.85
CA ARG A 26 0.97 -11.02 8.33
C ARG A 26 1.93 -11.62 7.29
N ARG A 27 1.60 -11.56 5.99
CA ARG A 27 2.52 -12.02 4.94
C ARG A 27 3.75 -11.11 4.86
N CYS A 28 3.56 -9.78 4.88
CA CYS A 28 4.67 -8.82 5.02
C CYS A 28 5.59 -9.14 6.21
N SER A 29 5.01 -9.39 7.39
CA SER A 29 5.78 -9.78 8.58
C SER A 29 6.53 -11.10 8.41
N LYS A 30 5.92 -12.10 7.75
CA LYS A 30 6.60 -13.37 7.44
C LYS A 30 7.77 -13.17 6.47
N THR A 31 7.59 -12.32 5.46
CA THR A 31 8.65 -11.96 4.51
C THR A 31 9.82 -11.28 5.23
N LYS A 32 9.55 -10.33 6.14
CA LYS A 32 10.59 -9.72 7.00
C LYS A 32 11.37 -10.77 7.78
N PHE A 33 10.67 -11.72 8.42
CA PHE A 33 11.34 -12.80 9.17
C PHE A 33 12.17 -13.70 8.27
N LEU A 34 11.64 -14.07 7.09
CA LEU A 34 12.35 -14.89 6.11
C LEU A 34 13.64 -14.21 5.63
N ALA A 35 13.62 -12.88 5.44
CA ALA A 35 14.77 -12.12 4.95
C ALA A 35 16.02 -12.25 5.83
N VAL A 36 15.84 -12.50 7.14
CA VAL A 36 16.96 -12.74 8.08
C VAL A 36 17.64 -14.09 7.84
N SER A 37 16.89 -15.09 7.38
CA SER A 37 17.39 -16.46 7.18
C SER A 37 17.70 -16.81 5.73
N ASP A 38 16.94 -16.24 4.79
CA ASP A 38 16.98 -16.54 3.36
C ASP A 38 16.50 -15.30 2.58
N TYR A 39 17.43 -14.41 2.30
CA TYR A 39 17.16 -13.13 1.66
C TYR A 39 16.55 -13.30 0.27
N TYR A 40 17.09 -14.20 -0.55
CA TYR A 40 16.63 -14.40 -1.92
C TYR A 40 15.18 -14.89 -1.97
N ARG A 41 14.80 -15.85 -1.12
CA ARG A 41 13.40 -16.28 -1.04
C ARG A 41 12.48 -15.21 -0.48
N ALA A 42 12.99 -14.34 0.40
CA ALA A 42 12.22 -13.19 0.87
C ALA A 42 11.96 -12.18 -0.26
N SER A 43 12.96 -11.94 -1.12
CA SER A 43 12.82 -11.11 -2.34
C SER A 43 11.76 -11.65 -3.28
N ASP A 44 11.76 -12.96 -3.55
CA ASP A 44 10.71 -13.58 -4.38
C ASP A 44 9.32 -13.38 -3.76
N GLN A 45 9.17 -13.62 -2.45
CA GLN A 45 7.89 -13.41 -1.76
C GLN A 45 7.45 -11.95 -1.74
N TYR A 46 8.41 -11.03 -1.61
CA TYR A 46 8.14 -9.60 -1.66
C TYR A 46 7.62 -9.19 -3.04
N ILE A 47 8.25 -9.66 -4.12
CA ILE A 47 7.84 -9.36 -5.48
C ILE A 47 6.39 -9.82 -5.72
N GLU A 48 6.03 -11.02 -5.27
CA GLU A 48 4.66 -11.53 -5.40
C GLU A 48 3.65 -10.70 -4.59
N LEU A 49 4.02 -10.27 -3.38
CA LEU A 49 3.19 -9.35 -2.58
C LEU A 49 3.00 -8.00 -3.28
N ALA A 50 4.07 -7.44 -3.85
CA ALA A 50 4.03 -6.16 -4.52
C ALA A 50 3.18 -6.21 -5.79
N LYS A 51 3.32 -7.28 -6.60
CA LYS A 51 2.50 -7.49 -7.80
C LYS A 51 0.99 -7.61 -7.50
N GLU A 52 0.63 -8.25 -6.39
CA GLU A 52 -0.77 -8.37 -5.94
C GLU A 52 -1.42 -6.99 -5.69
N ILE A 53 -0.66 -6.06 -5.11
CA ILE A 53 -1.19 -4.77 -4.66
C ILE A 53 -1.01 -3.66 -5.68
N LEU A 54 0.09 -3.64 -6.43
CA LEU A 54 0.48 -2.54 -7.32
C LEU A 54 -0.06 -2.68 -8.75
N SER A 55 -1.08 -3.52 -8.93
CA SER A 55 -1.84 -3.52 -10.18
C SER A 55 -2.75 -2.27 -10.23
N ALA A 56 -2.89 -1.66 -11.41
CA ALA A 56 -3.74 -0.47 -11.56
C ALA A 56 -5.20 -0.77 -11.17
N LYS A 57 -5.64 -2.01 -11.39
CA LYS A 57 -6.97 -2.51 -11.03
C LYS A 57 -7.16 -2.62 -9.52
N SER A 58 -6.13 -3.05 -8.77
CA SER A 58 -6.22 -3.22 -7.31
C SER A 58 -6.23 -1.89 -6.57
N LEU A 59 -5.51 -0.88 -7.06
CA LEU A 59 -5.39 0.42 -6.39
C LEU A 59 -6.64 1.30 -6.47
N GLY A 60 -7.67 0.90 -7.24
CA GLY A 60 -8.87 1.72 -7.47
C GLY A 60 -8.59 3.00 -8.25
N ILE A 61 -7.42 3.07 -8.89
CA ILE A 61 -6.97 4.20 -9.69
C ILE A 61 -7.77 4.17 -10.99
N ARG A 62 -8.67 5.15 -11.19
CA ARG A 62 -9.09 5.47 -12.56
C ARG A 62 -7.82 5.81 -13.36
N PRO A 63 -7.75 5.58 -14.67
CA PRO A 63 -6.53 5.78 -15.48
C PRO A 63 -5.97 7.21 -15.52
N GLN A 64 -6.40 8.11 -14.63
CA GLN A 64 -5.81 9.40 -14.37
C GLN A 64 -4.32 9.24 -14.04
N GLU A 65 -3.54 9.97 -14.82
CA GLU A 65 -2.10 9.88 -15.05
C GLU A 65 -1.23 10.02 -13.79
N ALA A 66 -1.81 10.51 -12.69
CA ALA A 66 -1.12 10.88 -11.44
C ALA A 66 -0.12 9.84 -10.90
N CYS A 67 -0.46 8.55 -10.99
CA CYS A 67 0.38 7.46 -10.47
C CYS A 67 0.97 6.57 -11.57
N GLN A 68 0.67 6.83 -12.85
CA GLN A 68 1.10 5.92 -13.94
C GLN A 68 2.62 5.86 -14.07
N ASP A 69 3.29 7.01 -13.98
CA ASP A 69 4.75 7.08 -14.11
C ASP A 69 5.44 6.29 -12.99
N CYS A 70 5.03 6.50 -11.74
CA CYS A 70 5.56 5.76 -10.57
C CYS A 70 5.29 4.26 -10.69
N LEU A 71 4.07 3.87 -11.11
CA LEU A 71 3.72 2.47 -11.28
C LEU A 71 4.49 1.79 -12.42
N SER A 72 4.82 2.52 -13.48
CA SER A 72 5.62 1.97 -14.59
C SER A 72 7.03 1.62 -14.13
N TYR A 73 7.66 2.51 -13.36
CA TYR A 73 8.98 2.29 -12.79
C TYR A 73 8.98 1.13 -11.79
N ILE A 74 8.04 1.13 -10.83
CA ILE A 74 7.91 0.07 -9.83
C ILE A 74 7.72 -1.29 -10.50
N ARG A 75 6.90 -1.39 -11.57
CA ARG A 75 6.71 -2.65 -12.30
C ARG A 75 8.00 -3.15 -12.94
N ASN A 76 8.70 -2.27 -13.65
CA ASN A 76 9.97 -2.65 -14.29
C ASN A 76 11.00 -3.11 -13.25
N ALA A 77 11.08 -2.43 -12.10
CA ALA A 77 11.95 -2.80 -11.00
C ALA A 77 11.57 -4.15 -10.37
N LEU A 78 10.27 -4.45 -10.21
CA LEU A 78 9.79 -5.74 -9.74
C LEU A 78 10.07 -6.88 -10.74
N GLU A 79 10.01 -6.59 -12.04
CA GLU A 79 10.31 -7.57 -13.10
C GLU A 79 11.81 -7.86 -13.20
N SER A 80 12.66 -6.86 -12.98
CA SER A 80 14.12 -7.03 -12.94
C SER A 80 14.66 -7.53 -11.60
N GLY A 81 13.81 -7.62 -10.56
CA GLY A 81 14.22 -7.96 -9.20
C GLY A 81 15.04 -6.87 -8.50
N GLN A 82 15.01 -5.64 -9.03
CA GLN A 82 15.73 -4.49 -8.50
C GLN A 82 14.96 -3.91 -7.30
N LEU A 83 15.34 -4.35 -6.11
CA LEU A 83 14.73 -3.98 -4.83
C LEU A 83 15.60 -2.99 -4.04
N ASP A 84 16.19 -2.01 -4.72
CA ASP A 84 17.16 -1.07 -4.15
C ASP A 84 16.52 0.18 -3.52
N THR A 85 17.34 1.18 -3.18
CA THR A 85 16.87 2.47 -2.64
C THR A 85 16.00 3.23 -3.62
N CYS A 86 16.30 3.19 -4.92
CA CYS A 86 15.51 3.87 -5.94
C CYS A 86 14.10 3.26 -6.04
N PHE A 87 14.00 1.93 -5.90
CA PHE A 87 12.72 1.24 -5.80
C PHE A 87 11.91 1.67 -4.56
N LEU A 88 12.57 1.76 -3.40
CA LEU A 88 11.94 2.26 -2.17
C LEU A 88 11.45 3.71 -2.34
N ASP A 89 12.27 4.60 -2.87
CA ASP A 89 11.90 6.00 -3.12
C ASP A 89 10.66 6.09 -4.03
N ALA A 90 10.61 5.28 -5.09
CA ALA A 90 9.44 5.24 -5.98
C ALA A 90 8.16 4.74 -5.28
N LEU A 91 8.28 3.81 -4.32
CA LEU A 91 7.15 3.38 -3.49
C LEU A 91 6.69 4.46 -2.52
N GLU A 92 7.62 5.22 -1.92
CA GLU A 92 7.27 6.33 -1.03
C GLU A 92 6.61 7.49 -1.79
N ASP A 93 7.07 7.76 -3.01
CA ASP A 93 6.43 8.70 -3.92
C ASP A 93 5.01 8.24 -4.29
N LEU A 94 4.85 6.96 -4.62
CA LEU A 94 3.52 6.37 -4.87
C LEU A 94 2.61 6.53 -3.66
N ARG A 95 3.09 6.22 -2.45
CA ARG A 95 2.32 6.41 -1.20
C ARG A 95 1.88 7.85 -1.06
N SER A 96 2.80 8.80 -1.23
CA SER A 96 2.53 10.22 -1.04
C SER A 96 1.46 10.73 -2.01
N ARG A 97 1.58 10.39 -3.29
CA ARG A 97 0.57 10.73 -4.31
C ARG A 97 -0.77 10.04 -4.04
N TYR A 98 -0.75 8.76 -3.67
CA TYR A 98 -1.97 8.01 -3.36
C TYR A 98 -2.74 8.65 -2.20
N LEU A 99 -2.05 9.08 -1.15
CA LEU A 99 -2.66 9.72 0.00
C LEU A 99 -3.25 11.10 -0.36
N GLU A 100 -2.49 11.93 -1.07
CA GLU A 100 -2.90 13.31 -1.38
C GLU A 100 -3.95 13.40 -2.49
N GLU A 101 -3.85 12.57 -3.51
CA GLU A 101 -4.67 12.69 -4.73
C GLU A 101 -5.86 11.71 -4.76
N ILE A 102 -5.84 10.64 -3.96
CA ILE A 102 -6.90 9.63 -3.96
C ILE A 102 -7.58 9.54 -2.59
N LEU A 103 -6.84 9.20 -1.53
CA LEU A 103 -7.45 8.97 -0.21
C LEU A 103 -8.05 10.25 0.37
N LYS A 104 -7.29 11.36 0.37
CA LYS A 104 -7.74 12.62 0.98
C LYS A 104 -8.96 13.23 0.28
N PRO A 105 -9.06 13.25 -1.07
CA PRO A 105 -10.28 13.65 -1.76
C PRO A 105 -11.46 12.72 -1.47
N ALA A 106 -11.27 11.39 -1.56
CA ALA A 106 -12.32 10.41 -1.28
C ALA A 106 -12.88 10.55 0.16
N PHE A 107 -11.99 10.79 1.12
CA PHE A 107 -12.35 11.03 2.51
C PHE A 107 -13.16 12.32 2.70
N LYS A 108 -12.76 13.42 2.03
CA LYS A 108 -13.50 14.69 2.06
C LYS A 108 -14.89 14.55 1.46
N GLU A 109 -15.05 13.80 0.38
CA GLU A 109 -16.36 13.51 -0.23
C GLU A 109 -17.23 12.68 0.71
N TYR A 110 -16.67 11.63 1.33
CA TYR A 110 -17.39 10.76 2.26
C TYR A 110 -17.96 11.51 3.47
N ILE A 111 -17.23 12.48 4.02
CA ILE A 111 -17.71 13.33 5.11
C ILE A 111 -18.85 14.26 4.65
N LYS A 112 -18.81 14.73 3.40
CA LYS A 112 -19.77 15.73 2.89
C LYS A 112 -21.09 15.13 2.39
N ASP A 113 -21.07 14.00 1.68
CA ASP A 113 -22.22 13.54 0.89
C ASP A 113 -23.11 12.47 1.56
N ASN A 114 -22.78 12.04 2.77
CA ASN A 114 -23.60 11.17 3.63
C ASN A 114 -24.17 9.87 3.00
N THR A 115 -23.77 9.47 1.78
CA THR A 115 -24.35 8.34 1.02
C THR A 115 -23.31 7.39 0.41
N GLU A 116 -23.65 6.09 0.50
CA GLU A 116 -23.28 4.87 -0.25
C GLU A 116 -21.84 4.54 -0.71
N ARG A 117 -20.85 5.44 -0.65
CA ARG A 117 -19.47 5.11 -1.10
C ARG A 117 -18.57 4.47 -0.04
N LYS A 118 -19.15 3.83 0.98
CA LYS A 118 -18.37 3.23 2.08
C LYS A 118 -17.41 2.15 1.57
N SER A 119 -17.87 1.28 0.67
CA SER A 119 -17.06 0.20 0.09
C SER A 119 -15.85 0.71 -0.70
N ASP A 120 -16.01 1.82 -1.41
CA ASP A 120 -14.95 2.42 -2.20
C ASP A 120 -13.89 3.04 -1.29
N LEU A 121 -14.33 3.76 -0.25
CA LEU A 121 -13.41 4.32 0.73
C LEU A 121 -12.70 3.25 1.57
N ASP A 122 -13.40 2.17 1.94
CA ASP A 122 -12.81 1.00 2.61
C ASP A 122 -11.69 0.40 1.74
N THR A 123 -11.92 0.27 0.43
CA THR A 123 -10.94 -0.26 -0.53
C THR A 123 -9.74 0.67 -0.68
N ILE A 124 -9.98 1.99 -0.82
CA ILE A 124 -8.91 2.99 -0.93
C ILE A 124 -8.04 2.99 0.33
N TYR A 125 -8.65 2.95 1.50
CA TYR A 125 -7.93 2.91 2.77
C TYR A 125 -7.16 1.59 2.96
N LEU A 126 -7.78 0.46 2.61
CA LEU A 126 -7.12 -0.85 2.63
C LEU A 126 -5.87 -0.87 1.75
N ASN A 127 -5.93 -0.25 0.57
CA ASN A 127 -4.78 -0.14 -0.33
C ASN A 127 -3.67 0.73 0.25
N ALA A 128 -4.00 1.85 0.91
CA ALA A 128 -3.01 2.67 1.61
C ALA A 128 -2.25 1.85 2.66
N LEU A 129 -2.97 1.09 3.50
CA LEU A 129 -2.34 0.20 4.50
C LEU A 129 -1.44 -0.87 3.87
N LYS A 130 -1.81 -1.38 2.70
CA LYS A 130 -1.02 -2.39 1.99
C LYS A 130 0.24 -1.78 1.39
N ILE A 131 0.17 -0.57 0.84
CA ILE A 131 1.34 0.18 0.36
C ILE A 131 2.31 0.43 1.52
N ASP A 132 1.82 0.87 2.68
CA ASP A 132 2.65 1.05 3.88
C ASP A 132 3.30 -0.26 4.33
N GLY A 133 2.57 -1.38 4.28
CA GLY A 133 3.11 -2.70 4.58
C GLY A 133 4.22 -3.14 3.64
N LEU A 134 4.13 -2.80 2.35
CA LEU A 134 5.19 -3.05 1.36
C LEU A 134 6.43 -2.21 1.67
N ILE A 135 6.26 -0.90 1.88
CA ILE A 135 7.35 0.04 2.21
C ILE A 135 8.11 -0.43 3.46
N GLU A 136 7.39 -0.76 4.53
CA GLU A 136 8.02 -1.23 5.77
C GLU A 136 8.79 -2.56 5.55
N THR A 137 8.25 -3.45 4.72
CA THR A 137 8.88 -4.73 4.41
C THR A 137 10.17 -4.53 3.62
N ILE A 138 10.15 -3.74 2.55
CA ILE A 138 11.36 -3.53 1.75
C ILE A 138 12.40 -2.71 2.50
N HIS A 139 11.98 -1.73 3.30
CA HIS A 139 12.90 -0.99 4.15
C HIS A 139 13.63 -1.93 5.13
N PHE A 140 12.92 -2.91 5.71
CA PHE A 140 13.55 -3.91 6.56
C PHE A 140 14.51 -4.80 5.76
N MET A 141 14.09 -5.29 4.59
CA MET A 141 14.93 -6.13 3.74
C MET A 141 16.23 -5.45 3.37
N ASN A 142 16.20 -4.19 2.93
CA ASN A 142 17.40 -3.42 2.58
C ASN A 142 18.36 -3.24 3.77
N LYS A 143 17.87 -3.32 5.01
CA LYS A 143 18.71 -3.27 6.22
C LYS A 143 19.39 -4.59 6.56
N VAL A 144 18.78 -5.71 6.18
CA VAL A 144 19.30 -7.07 6.47
C VAL A 144 19.90 -7.73 5.23
N GLN A 145 19.99 -6.98 4.13
CA GLN A 145 20.63 -7.43 2.92
C GLN A 145 22.07 -7.85 3.23
N PRO A 146 22.50 -9.06 2.81
CA PRO A 146 23.88 -9.47 2.97
C PRO A 146 24.81 -8.45 2.29
N GLU A 147 25.85 -8.04 2.99
CA GLU A 147 26.97 -7.33 2.36
C GLU A 147 27.71 -8.36 1.48
N ASP A 148 27.75 -8.10 0.17
CA ASP A 148 28.58 -8.88 -0.78
C ASP A 148 30.09 -8.72 -0.46
#